data_AF-A0A946HWH5-F1
#
_entry.id   AF-A0A946HWH5-F1
#
_cell.length_a   1.000
_cell.length_b   1.000
_cell.length_c   1.000
_cell.angle_alpha   90.00
_cell.angle_beta   90.00
_cell.angle_gamma   90.00
#
_symmetry.space_group_name_H-M   'P 1'
#
loop_
_entity.id
_entity.type
_entity.pdbx_description
1 polymer ?
#
loop_
_entity_poly.entity_id
_entity_poly.type
_entity_poly.pdbx_seq_one_letter_code
_entity_poly.pdbx_strand_id
1 'polypeptide(L)'
;MSIFNDDYSYQTHKDGDGDPFDDDYLMQINNHKAPITADDLYEDYSNPVTRRRNRTRAPEMFKYIDDTMTYQNRALDDGDDFKKLAQNMGMSYDVARKYNAADPAERERIKGEVNTALDWEAKATGAQRATQRKAAEKYSAYRLASNAPRLGLDYTDMGGLTPYEASSFFNGTPEDRKAIAALISEDMRLWRPKIQANSLAQAAPSAGRPSKEETNLERSKENFDDTDIPTDASKAPKIPAYRHWVVQTKDWEQWHETIRTKGLGAGQTEAYMQIFAAEGGIQHDGSTTAGIMQKTLDRLEPEDRKALNIPAGTTPRQLTPEQRLAAYKNFFDDIIEIDGKQGGAWALDTIGDPQAAAALADALFREGRPEGTKIIQRAINKILPGQVKVDAHPGKDTFAAYKSLVRDPGTRRWLLDNIADGRTASRPSSANLKGEKARADHFRFR
;
A
#
# COMPACT_ATOMS: atom_id res chain seq x y z
N MET A 1 36.61 12.07 -1.68
CA MET A 1 36.35 11.94 -0.23
C MET A 1 34.86 11.71 -0.05
N SER A 2 34.45 10.47 0.23
CA SER A 2 33.09 10.21 0.71
C SER A 2 33.07 10.58 2.19
N ILE A 3 32.28 11.58 2.56
CA ILE A 3 32.16 12.09 3.95
C ILE A 3 31.17 11.22 4.77
N PHE A 4 30.59 10.20 4.15
CA PHE A 4 29.73 9.24 4.84
C PHE A 4 30.59 8.26 5.61
N ASN A 5 30.72 8.49 6.92
CA ASN A 5 31.30 7.54 7.84
C ASN A 5 30.35 6.33 7.92
N ASP A 6 30.73 5.19 7.34
CA ASP A 6 29.89 3.99 7.20
C ASP A 6 29.63 3.24 8.52
N ASP A 7 29.82 3.88 9.68
CA ASP A 7 29.40 3.38 10.99
C ASP A 7 27.89 3.59 11.16
N TYR A 8 27.12 2.86 10.36
CA TYR A 8 25.66 2.89 10.41
C TYR A 8 25.08 1.85 11.36
N SER A 9 25.84 1.25 12.30
CA SER A 9 25.21 0.32 13.27
C SER A 9 24.02 1.00 13.94
N TYR A 10 22.90 0.27 14.07
CA TYR A 10 21.72 0.80 14.73
C TYR A 10 22.10 1.22 16.15
N GLN A 11 21.93 2.51 16.47
CA GLN A 11 22.12 2.93 17.85
C GLN A 11 20.92 2.48 18.66
N THR A 12 21.18 1.76 19.74
CA THR A 12 20.16 1.44 20.75
C THR A 12 19.44 2.73 21.11
N HIS A 13 18.11 2.72 20.96
CA HIS A 13 17.31 3.90 21.25
C HIS A 13 17.39 4.20 22.76
N LYS A 14 17.12 5.46 23.15
CA LYS A 14 17.26 5.93 24.55
C LYS A 14 16.45 5.09 25.56
N ASP A 15 15.43 4.38 25.09
CA ASP A 15 14.58 3.50 25.89
C ASP A 15 15.19 2.10 26.11
N GLY A 16 16.37 1.82 25.54
CA GLY A 16 17.10 0.56 25.69
C GLY A 16 16.70 -0.56 24.73
N ASP A 17 15.83 -0.30 23.75
CA ASP A 17 15.47 -1.28 22.73
C ASP A 17 16.57 -1.44 21.67
N GLY A 18 16.88 -2.70 21.36
CA GLY A 18 17.81 -3.08 20.29
C GLY A 18 17.25 -2.81 18.89
N ASP A 19 18.03 -3.11 17.86
CA ASP A 19 17.61 -2.97 16.45
C ASP A 19 16.31 -3.75 16.21
N PRO A 20 15.18 -3.08 15.93
CA PRO A 20 13.91 -3.77 15.72
C PRO A 20 13.80 -4.37 14.32
N PHE A 21 14.74 -4.06 13.42
CA PHE A 21 14.73 -4.53 12.05
C PHE A 21 15.45 -5.86 11.91
N ASP A 22 14.99 -6.66 10.95
CA ASP A 22 15.68 -7.89 10.59
C ASP A 22 16.91 -7.63 9.70
N ASP A 23 17.76 -8.64 9.58
CA ASP A 23 18.94 -8.60 8.71
C ASP A 23 18.53 -8.56 7.22
N ASP A 24 19.04 -7.59 6.45
CA ASP A 24 19.00 -7.63 4.98
C ASP A 24 20.03 -8.66 4.48
N TYR A 25 19.59 -9.84 4.05
CA TYR A 25 20.50 -10.87 3.53
C TYR A 25 20.90 -10.66 2.06
N LEU A 26 20.23 -9.77 1.32
CA LEU A 26 20.49 -9.50 -0.11
C LEU A 26 21.31 -8.25 -0.35
N MET A 27 21.32 -7.33 0.61
CA MET A 27 22.21 -6.17 0.65
C MET A 27 22.12 -5.29 -0.59
N GLN A 28 20.91 -5.10 -1.13
CA GLN A 28 20.71 -4.43 -2.43
C GLN A 28 21.31 -3.02 -2.49
N ILE A 29 21.40 -2.31 -1.36
CA ILE A 29 22.00 -0.97 -1.30
C ILE A 29 23.52 -1.03 -1.41
N ASN A 30 24.13 -1.98 -0.69
CA ASN A 30 25.59 -2.12 -0.59
C ASN A 30 26.18 -2.89 -1.78
N ASN A 31 25.32 -3.52 -2.58
CA ASN A 31 25.70 -4.11 -3.85
C ASN A 31 26.20 -3.02 -4.82
N HIS A 32 27.47 -3.14 -5.22
CA HIS A 32 28.08 -2.28 -6.25
C HIS A 32 27.32 -2.37 -7.57
N LYS A 33 27.43 -1.34 -8.41
CA LYS A 33 26.90 -1.40 -9.78
C LYS A 33 27.67 -2.50 -10.53
N ALA A 34 26.96 -3.37 -11.24
CA ALA A 34 27.64 -4.26 -12.17
C ALA A 34 28.36 -3.42 -13.23
N PRO A 35 29.57 -3.79 -13.66
CA PRO A 35 30.24 -3.13 -14.78
C PRO A 35 29.31 -3.15 -16.00
N ILE A 36 29.16 -2.00 -16.65
CA ILE A 36 28.41 -1.88 -17.90
C ILE A 36 29.29 -2.45 -19.01
N THR A 37 28.77 -3.41 -19.78
CA THR A 37 29.43 -3.94 -20.97
C THR A 37 28.83 -3.34 -22.24
N ALA A 38 29.50 -3.51 -23.37
CA ALA A 38 29.00 -3.04 -24.67
C ALA A 38 27.71 -3.74 -25.10
N ASP A 39 27.38 -4.88 -24.50
CA ASP A 39 26.21 -5.71 -24.82
C ASP A 39 25.00 -5.37 -23.92
N ASP A 40 25.16 -4.49 -22.93
CA ASP A 40 24.07 -4.11 -22.04
C ASP A 40 23.11 -3.13 -22.73
N LEU A 41 21.81 -3.40 -22.63
CA LEU A 41 20.77 -2.49 -23.09
C LEU A 41 20.80 -1.19 -22.30
N TYR A 42 20.46 -0.06 -22.93
CA TYR A 42 20.45 1.25 -22.28
C TYR A 42 19.60 1.24 -21.00
N GLU A 43 18.46 0.55 -21.04
CA GLU A 43 17.52 0.41 -19.94
C GLU A 43 18.11 -0.36 -18.74
N ASP A 44 19.09 -1.23 -18.98
CA ASP A 44 19.74 -2.06 -17.94
C ASP A 44 20.78 -1.30 -17.12
N TYR A 45 21.18 -0.10 -17.55
CA TYR A 45 22.11 0.75 -16.80
C TYR A 45 21.65 2.19 -16.56
N SER A 46 20.71 2.72 -17.35
CA SER A 46 20.16 4.07 -17.19
C SER A 46 19.04 4.14 -16.15
N ASN A 47 18.17 3.13 -16.08
CA ASN A 47 17.02 3.16 -15.19
C ASN A 47 17.43 2.72 -13.77
N PRO A 48 17.33 3.60 -12.76
CA PRO A 48 17.75 3.28 -11.39
C PRO A 48 16.91 2.16 -10.75
N VAL A 49 15.73 1.86 -11.27
CA VAL A 49 14.86 0.77 -10.82
C VAL A 49 15.35 -0.57 -11.35
N THR A 50 15.70 -0.65 -12.64
CA THR A 50 16.07 -1.91 -13.29
C THR A 50 17.57 -2.15 -13.39
N ARG A 51 18.41 -1.15 -13.04
CA ARG A 51 19.85 -1.30 -13.19
C ARG A 51 20.41 -2.49 -12.42
N ARG A 52 21.25 -3.28 -13.11
CA ARG A 52 21.97 -4.44 -12.56
C ARG A 52 23.01 -4.02 -11.51
N ARG A 53 23.07 -4.77 -10.41
CA ARG A 53 24.07 -4.63 -9.34
C ARG A 53 24.78 -5.96 -9.14
N ASN A 54 26.02 -5.92 -8.64
CA ASN A 54 26.75 -7.12 -8.23
C ASN A 54 25.96 -7.81 -7.12
N ARG A 55 25.82 -9.13 -7.21
CA ARG A 55 25.17 -9.91 -6.15
C ARG A 55 26.06 -9.96 -4.92
N THR A 56 25.44 -10.15 -3.76
CA THR A 56 26.19 -10.44 -2.54
C THR A 56 27.01 -11.72 -2.71
N ARG A 57 28.24 -11.72 -2.19
CA ARG A 57 29.16 -12.85 -2.13
C ARG A 57 29.25 -13.41 -0.71
N ALA A 58 28.17 -13.28 0.06
CA ALA A 58 28.08 -13.78 1.44
C ALA A 58 28.54 -15.25 1.61
N PRO A 59 28.25 -16.21 0.69
CA PRO A 59 28.78 -17.57 0.80
C PRO A 59 30.31 -17.65 0.81
N GLU A 60 30.98 -16.78 0.04
CA GLU A 60 32.44 -16.72 0.01
C GLU A 60 33.02 -16.11 1.28
N MET A 61 32.33 -15.10 1.84
CA MET A 61 32.68 -14.52 3.14
C MET A 61 32.54 -15.56 4.26
N PHE A 62 31.44 -16.32 4.28
CA PHE A 62 31.22 -17.39 5.25
C PHE A 62 32.29 -18.47 5.15
N LYS A 63 32.65 -18.87 3.93
CA LYS A 63 33.75 -19.81 3.71
C LYS A 63 35.07 -19.26 4.26
N TYR A 64 35.40 -18.00 4.00
CA TYR A 64 36.62 -17.38 4.52
C TYR A 64 36.65 -17.37 6.06
N ILE A 65 35.52 -17.03 6.69
CA ILE A 65 35.36 -17.05 8.14
C ILE A 65 35.52 -18.47 8.70
N ASP A 66 34.86 -19.46 8.11
CA ASP A 66 34.91 -20.86 8.53
C ASP A 66 36.30 -21.47 8.34
N ASP A 67 36.95 -21.20 7.20
CA ASP A 67 38.32 -21.65 6.93
C ASP A 67 39.29 -21.04 7.95
N THR A 68 39.16 -19.74 8.24
CA THR A 68 40.02 -19.08 9.23
C THR A 68 39.85 -19.71 10.61
N MET A 69 38.62 -19.97 11.04
CA MET A 69 38.38 -20.64 12.32
C MET A 69 38.88 -22.08 12.35
N THR A 70 38.72 -22.81 11.26
CA THR A 70 39.19 -24.20 11.16
C THR A 70 40.71 -24.30 11.21
N TYR A 71 41.41 -23.44 10.46
CA TYR A 71 42.87 -23.53 10.31
C TYR A 71 43.66 -22.72 11.34
N GLN A 72 43.09 -21.65 11.90
CA GLN A 72 43.75 -20.79 12.88
C GLN A 72 43.18 -20.92 14.31
N ASN A 73 42.10 -21.69 14.49
CA ASN A 73 41.42 -21.89 15.77
C ASN A 73 41.07 -20.57 16.49
N ARG A 74 40.73 -19.53 15.73
CA ARG A 74 40.33 -18.21 16.24
C ARG A 74 39.32 -17.54 15.30
N ALA A 75 38.43 -16.74 15.87
CA ALA A 75 37.58 -15.84 15.10
C ALA A 75 38.43 -14.81 14.37
N LEU A 76 37.93 -14.30 13.25
CA LEU A 76 38.55 -13.15 12.59
C LEU A 76 38.42 -11.93 13.50
N ASP A 77 39.46 -11.11 13.55
CA ASP A 77 39.40 -9.79 14.18
C ASP A 77 38.34 -8.96 13.45
N ASP A 78 37.37 -8.42 14.18
CA ASP A 78 36.20 -7.73 13.63
C ASP A 78 36.42 -6.22 13.42
N GLY A 79 37.68 -5.78 13.40
CA GLY A 79 38.09 -4.41 13.09
C GLY A 79 37.86 -3.94 11.65
N ASP A 80 38.46 -2.79 11.30
CA ASP A 80 38.23 -2.07 10.03
C ASP A 80 38.48 -2.92 8.77
N ASP A 81 39.45 -3.83 8.81
CA ASP A 81 39.77 -4.67 7.65
C ASP A 81 38.71 -5.73 7.39
N PHE A 82 38.08 -6.27 8.44
CA PHE A 82 36.94 -7.17 8.31
C PHE A 82 35.69 -6.44 7.77
N LYS A 83 35.47 -5.19 8.22
CA LYS A 83 34.43 -4.32 7.68
C LYS A 83 34.62 -4.07 6.18
N LYS A 84 35.82 -3.68 5.75
CA LYS A 84 36.15 -3.49 4.33
C LYS A 84 35.98 -4.77 3.53
N LEU A 85 36.38 -5.91 4.09
CA LEU A 85 36.22 -7.21 3.43
C LEU A 85 34.73 -7.54 3.19
N ALA A 86 33.89 -7.40 4.22
CA ALA A 86 32.45 -7.60 4.09
C ALA A 86 31.83 -6.68 3.03
N GLN A 87 32.20 -5.40 3.03
CA GLN A 87 31.74 -4.43 2.03
C GLN A 87 32.18 -4.81 0.60
N ASN A 88 33.45 -5.18 0.41
CA ASN A 88 33.97 -5.61 -0.89
C ASN A 88 33.28 -6.89 -1.43
N MET A 89 32.74 -7.70 -0.52
CA MET A 89 31.93 -8.88 -0.86
C MET A 89 30.43 -8.58 -0.99
N GLY A 90 30.00 -7.32 -0.92
CA GLY A 90 28.60 -6.94 -1.03
C GLY A 90 27.76 -7.50 0.13
N MET A 91 28.33 -7.55 1.34
CA MET A 91 27.70 -8.10 2.54
C MET A 91 27.58 -7.04 3.64
N SER A 92 26.53 -7.09 4.46
CA SER A 92 26.46 -6.27 5.68
C SER A 92 27.57 -6.65 6.63
N TYR A 93 28.27 -5.65 7.15
CA TYR A 93 29.22 -5.86 8.24
C TYR A 93 28.53 -6.49 9.47
N ASP A 94 27.28 -6.13 9.78
CA ASP A 94 26.56 -6.70 10.93
C ASP A 94 26.28 -8.19 10.73
N VAL A 95 25.86 -8.61 9.54
CA VAL A 95 25.64 -10.03 9.22
C VAL A 95 26.97 -10.78 9.25
N ALA A 96 28.05 -10.19 8.72
CA ALA A 96 29.38 -10.80 8.74
C ALA A 96 29.91 -10.95 10.18
N ARG A 97 29.76 -9.93 11.01
CA ARG A 97 30.17 -9.91 12.41
C ARG A 97 29.34 -10.91 13.23
N LYS A 98 28.02 -10.93 13.04
CA LYS A 98 27.10 -11.89 13.67
C LYS A 98 27.48 -13.32 13.30
N TYR A 99 27.77 -13.59 12.03
CA TYR A 99 28.22 -14.91 11.58
C TYR A 99 29.59 -15.29 12.18
N ASN A 100 30.56 -14.37 12.21
CA ASN A 100 31.89 -14.59 12.78
C ASN A 100 31.84 -14.91 14.29
N ALA A 101 30.94 -14.25 15.04
CA ALA A 101 30.77 -14.46 16.48
C ALA A 101 29.80 -15.60 16.83
N ALA A 102 29.00 -16.08 15.88
CA ALA A 102 27.97 -17.09 16.10
C ALA A 102 28.56 -18.47 16.44
N ASP A 103 27.81 -19.23 17.23
CA ASP A 103 28.05 -20.67 17.42
C ASP A 103 27.69 -21.46 16.14
N PRO A 104 28.03 -22.77 16.05
CA PRO A 104 27.77 -23.56 14.85
C PRO A 104 26.29 -23.63 14.44
N ALA A 105 25.35 -23.67 15.38
CA ALA A 105 23.93 -23.77 15.06
C ALA A 105 23.41 -22.47 14.44
N GLU A 106 23.80 -21.33 15.01
CA GLU A 106 23.44 -20.01 14.49
C GLU A 106 24.11 -19.73 13.13
N ARG A 107 25.34 -20.20 12.90
CA ARG A 107 25.98 -20.12 11.56
C ARG A 107 25.21 -20.88 10.49
N GLU A 108 24.80 -22.10 10.78
CA GLU A 108 24.01 -22.90 9.84
C GLU A 108 22.64 -22.25 9.56
N ARG A 109 22.01 -21.64 10.57
CA ARG A 109 20.80 -20.83 10.38
C ARG A 109 21.04 -19.66 9.42
N ILE A 110 22.07 -18.85 9.67
CA ILE A 110 22.41 -17.69 8.83
C ILE A 110 22.74 -18.11 7.39
N LYS A 111 23.53 -19.18 7.21
CA LYS A 111 23.81 -19.77 5.89
C LYS A 111 22.53 -20.15 5.15
N GLY A 112 21.62 -20.86 5.82
CA GLY A 112 20.33 -21.27 5.24
C GLY A 112 19.48 -20.08 4.79
N GLU A 113 19.44 -19.02 5.59
CA GLU A 113 18.68 -17.81 5.25
C GLU A 113 19.28 -17.02 4.10
N VAL A 114 20.62 -16.89 4.05
CA VAL A 114 21.33 -16.28 2.91
C VAL A 114 21.10 -17.08 1.63
N ASN A 115 21.22 -18.41 1.68
CA ASN A 115 20.99 -19.26 0.51
C ASN A 115 19.54 -19.15 0.01
N THR A 116 18.58 -19.13 0.94
CA THR A 116 17.15 -18.93 0.59
C THR A 116 16.92 -17.57 -0.06
N ALA A 117 17.56 -16.51 0.45
CA ALA A 117 17.46 -15.17 -0.12
C ALA A 117 18.06 -15.13 -1.54
N LEU A 118 19.25 -15.69 -1.74
CA LEU A 118 19.93 -15.78 -3.04
C LEU A 118 19.11 -16.58 -4.06
N ASP A 119 18.53 -17.71 -3.65
CA ASP A 119 17.66 -18.52 -4.50
C ASP A 119 16.39 -17.77 -4.92
N TRP A 120 15.83 -16.97 -3.99
CA TRP A 120 14.71 -16.09 -4.30
C TRP A 120 15.13 -14.99 -5.28
N GLU A 121 16.27 -14.32 -5.06
CA GLU A 121 16.74 -13.23 -5.94
C GLU A 121 16.92 -13.71 -7.38
N ALA A 122 17.43 -14.93 -7.56
CA ALA A 122 17.59 -15.56 -8.87
C ALA A 122 16.25 -15.78 -9.61
N LYS A 123 15.13 -15.92 -8.88
CA LYS A 123 13.79 -16.20 -9.41
C LYS A 123 12.85 -14.99 -9.37
N ALA A 124 13.20 -13.94 -8.62
CA ALA A 124 12.36 -12.78 -8.38
C ALA A 124 12.12 -11.95 -9.65
N THR A 125 10.90 -11.46 -9.83
CA THR A 125 10.54 -10.52 -10.89
C THR A 125 11.13 -9.13 -10.64
N GLY A 126 11.15 -8.28 -11.67
CA GLY A 126 11.60 -6.88 -11.53
C GLY A 126 10.82 -6.11 -10.44
N ALA A 127 9.50 -6.30 -10.38
CA ALA A 127 8.64 -5.66 -9.38
C ALA A 127 8.93 -6.13 -7.94
N GLN A 128 9.18 -7.44 -7.76
CA GLN A 128 9.56 -8.00 -6.46
C GLN A 128 10.92 -7.44 -5.98
N ARG A 129 11.91 -7.37 -6.88
CA ARG A 129 13.21 -6.75 -6.56
C ARG A 129 13.09 -5.26 -6.25
N ALA A 130 12.23 -4.53 -6.97
CA ALA A 130 11.98 -3.12 -6.70
C ALA A 130 11.33 -2.89 -5.33
N THR A 131 10.39 -3.76 -4.94
CA THR A 131 9.74 -3.72 -3.61
C THR A 131 10.77 -3.97 -2.51
N GLN A 132 11.54 -5.06 -2.61
CA GLN A 132 12.58 -5.38 -1.64
C GLN A 132 13.64 -4.28 -1.55
N ARG A 133 14.04 -3.67 -2.68
CA ARG A 133 14.98 -2.55 -2.71
C ARG A 133 14.46 -1.33 -1.98
N LYS A 134 13.22 -0.94 -2.22
CA LYS A 134 12.60 0.19 -1.50
C LYS A 134 12.57 -0.06 0.01
N ALA A 135 12.28 -1.29 0.43
CA ALA A 135 12.31 -1.68 1.84
C ALA A 135 13.72 -1.57 2.43
N ALA A 136 14.74 -2.07 1.71
CA ALA A 136 16.13 -1.92 2.12
C ALA A 136 16.52 -0.43 2.22
N GLU A 137 16.20 0.40 1.21
CA GLU A 137 16.51 1.84 1.18
C GLU A 137 15.92 2.55 2.40
N LYS A 138 14.69 2.16 2.75
CA LYS A 138 14.01 2.65 3.93
C LYS A 138 14.67 2.19 5.24
N TYR A 139 15.08 0.92 5.33
CA TYR A 139 15.86 0.43 6.48
C TYR A 139 17.17 1.21 6.66
N SER A 140 17.89 1.50 5.57
CA SER A 140 19.10 2.33 5.62
C SER A 140 18.80 3.75 6.08
N ALA A 141 17.70 4.35 5.61
CA ALA A 141 17.26 5.66 6.08
C ALA A 141 16.99 5.65 7.60
N TYR A 142 16.38 4.61 8.16
CA TYR A 142 16.22 4.47 9.61
C TYR A 142 17.54 4.35 10.37
N ARG A 143 18.51 3.60 9.84
CA ARG A 143 19.85 3.48 10.46
C ARG A 143 20.61 4.81 10.44
N LEU A 144 20.51 5.55 9.34
CA LEU A 144 21.08 6.89 9.23
C LEU A 144 20.39 7.83 10.22
N ALA A 145 19.07 7.80 10.27
CA ALA A 145 18.25 8.61 11.16
C ALA A 145 18.59 8.31 12.64
N SER A 146 18.72 7.04 13.03
CA SER A 146 19.10 6.68 14.41
C SER A 146 20.49 7.17 14.81
N ASN A 147 21.40 7.33 13.84
CA ASN A 147 22.73 7.90 14.07
C ASN A 147 22.78 9.43 13.97
N ALA A 148 21.73 10.10 13.49
CA ALA A 148 21.70 11.54 13.26
C ALA A 148 22.14 12.38 14.46
N PRO A 149 21.67 12.09 15.71
CA PRO A 149 22.08 12.87 16.88
C PRO A 149 23.58 12.83 17.15
N ARG A 150 24.23 11.67 16.92
CA ARG A 150 25.69 11.52 17.06
C ARG A 150 26.45 12.32 16.00
N LEU A 151 25.87 12.44 14.81
CA LEU A 151 26.45 13.17 13.70
C LEU A 151 26.16 14.67 13.74
N GLY A 152 25.36 15.14 14.71
CA GLY A 152 24.91 16.54 14.78
C GLY A 152 24.00 16.93 13.62
N LEU A 153 23.33 15.96 13.00
CA LEU A 153 22.43 16.17 11.87
C LEU A 153 20.98 16.26 12.34
N ASP A 154 20.20 17.15 11.70
CA ASP A 154 18.75 17.17 11.87
C ASP A 154 18.14 15.95 11.17
N TYR A 155 17.43 15.14 11.95
CA TYR A 155 16.84 13.90 11.48
C TYR A 155 15.54 14.10 10.69
N THR A 156 14.95 15.30 10.73
CA THR A 156 13.69 15.61 10.04
C THR A 156 13.83 15.72 8.52
N ASP A 157 15.06 15.81 8.01
CA ASP A 157 15.40 15.92 6.57
C ASP A 157 16.17 14.69 6.04
N MET A 158 16.16 13.57 6.78
CA MET A 158 16.80 12.33 6.35
C MET A 158 15.92 11.63 5.30
N GLY A 159 16.07 12.06 4.05
CA GLY A 159 15.27 11.61 2.90
C GLY A 159 15.04 10.09 2.87
N GLY A 160 13.77 9.69 2.75
CA GLY A 160 13.36 8.29 2.69
C GLY A 160 12.38 7.87 3.79
N LEU A 161 12.32 8.63 4.89
CA LEU A 161 11.28 8.49 5.92
C LEU A 161 10.17 9.51 5.71
N THR A 162 8.91 9.09 5.88
CA THR A 162 7.81 10.06 5.98
C THR A 162 7.89 10.83 7.31
N PRO A 163 7.28 12.03 7.43
CA PRO A 163 7.25 12.75 8.70
C PRO A 163 6.67 11.94 9.87
N TYR A 164 5.66 11.09 9.59
CA TYR A 164 5.09 10.19 10.59
C TYR A 164 6.08 9.11 11.02
N GLU A 165 6.78 8.51 10.06
CA GLU A 165 7.78 7.47 10.31
C GLU A 165 8.95 7.98 11.12
N ALA A 166 9.48 9.16 10.77
CA ALA A 166 10.48 9.83 11.58
C ALA A 166 9.91 10.10 12.98
N SER A 167 8.72 10.69 13.11
CA SER A 167 8.12 10.97 14.41
C SER A 167 7.89 9.73 15.26
N SER A 168 7.36 8.65 14.67
CA SER A 168 7.09 7.38 15.37
C SER A 168 8.39 6.68 15.77
N PHE A 169 9.42 6.80 14.95
CA PHE A 169 10.72 6.23 15.27
C PHE A 169 11.45 6.99 16.39
N PHE A 170 11.44 8.32 16.36
CA PHE A 170 12.17 9.13 17.35
C PHE A 170 11.39 9.45 18.62
N ASN A 171 10.06 9.54 18.51
CA ASN A 171 9.18 9.99 19.58
C ASN A 171 8.08 8.97 19.92
N GLY A 172 7.92 7.90 19.15
CA GLY A 172 6.93 6.86 19.41
C GLY A 172 7.37 5.87 20.48
N THR A 173 6.47 4.95 20.80
CA THR A 173 6.72 3.86 21.75
C THR A 173 7.60 2.77 21.12
N PRO A 174 8.24 1.89 21.94
CA PRO A 174 8.90 0.69 21.42
C PRO A 174 7.98 -0.17 20.54
N GLU A 175 6.68 -0.21 20.84
CA GLU A 175 5.66 -0.92 20.08
C GLU A 175 5.45 -0.28 18.69
N ASP A 176 5.41 1.05 18.61
CA ASP A 176 5.30 1.77 17.33
C ASP A 176 6.50 1.51 16.44
N ARG A 177 7.71 1.53 17.02
CA ARG A 177 8.96 1.19 16.31
C ARG A 177 8.94 -0.24 15.80
N LYS A 178 8.52 -1.20 16.63
CA LYS A 178 8.37 -2.61 16.24
C LYS A 178 7.34 -2.79 15.12
N ALA A 179 6.23 -2.08 15.15
CA ALA A 179 5.20 -2.17 14.12
C ALA A 179 5.72 -1.68 12.75
N ILE A 180 6.45 -0.56 12.74
CA ILE A 180 7.12 -0.04 11.55
C ILE A 180 8.19 -1.03 11.05
N ALA A 181 9.03 -1.51 11.96
CA ALA A 181 10.10 -2.44 11.61
C ALA A 181 9.56 -3.77 11.08
N ALA A 182 8.43 -4.25 11.59
CA ALA A 182 7.77 -5.47 11.10
C ALA A 182 7.31 -5.32 9.64
N LEU A 183 6.71 -4.19 9.28
CA LEU A 183 6.28 -3.92 7.90
C LEU A 183 7.48 -3.87 6.94
N ILE A 184 8.53 -3.14 7.33
CA ILE A 184 9.75 -3.02 6.52
C ILE A 184 10.44 -4.37 6.42
N SER A 185 10.47 -5.15 7.50
CA SER A 185 11.08 -6.48 7.51
C SER A 185 10.25 -7.52 6.76
N GLU A 186 8.95 -7.33 6.57
CA GLU A 186 8.13 -8.17 5.68
C GLU A 186 8.46 -7.90 4.21
N ASP A 187 8.47 -6.62 3.81
CA ASP A 187 8.81 -6.22 2.44
C ASP A 187 10.29 -6.44 2.13
N MET A 188 11.13 -6.36 3.16
CA MET A 188 12.54 -6.67 3.04
C MET A 188 12.74 -8.16 2.90
N ARG A 189 11.88 -9.05 3.45
CA ARG A 189 12.02 -10.54 3.49
C ARG A 189 11.05 -11.32 2.62
N LEU A 190 10.83 -10.88 1.38
CA LEU A 190 9.93 -11.54 0.43
C LEU A 190 10.25 -13.02 0.12
N TRP A 191 11.45 -13.50 0.46
CA TRP A 191 11.88 -14.90 0.31
C TRP A 191 11.44 -15.80 1.46
N ARG A 192 11.07 -15.22 2.61
CA ARG A 192 10.48 -16.02 3.69
C ARG A 192 9.01 -16.29 3.32
N PRO A 193 8.53 -17.54 3.47
CA PRO A 193 7.10 -17.81 3.39
C PRO A 193 6.40 -16.85 4.35
N LYS A 194 5.37 -16.14 3.87
CA LYS A 194 4.54 -15.31 4.76
C LYS A 194 4.06 -16.23 5.87
N ILE A 195 4.46 -15.93 7.10
CA ILE A 195 3.92 -16.61 8.27
C ILE A 195 2.43 -16.32 8.18
N GLN A 196 1.63 -17.32 7.80
CA GLN A 196 0.18 -17.15 7.77
C GLN A 196 -0.20 -16.71 9.18
N ALA A 197 -0.81 -15.53 9.32
CA ALA A 197 -1.17 -14.93 10.61
C ALA A 197 -1.97 -15.88 11.54
N ASN A 198 -2.51 -16.98 10.98
CA ASN A 198 -3.12 -18.08 11.70
C ASN A 198 -2.18 -18.85 12.65
N SER A 199 -0.85 -18.86 12.46
CA SER A 199 0.04 -19.66 13.33
C SER A 199 0.37 -18.98 14.66
N LEU A 200 0.31 -17.65 14.75
CA LEU A 200 0.41 -16.92 16.03
C LEU A 200 -0.91 -16.92 16.81
N ALA A 201 -2.04 -17.15 16.13
CA ALA A 201 -3.35 -17.30 16.77
C ALA A 201 -3.61 -18.72 17.32
N GLN A 202 -2.85 -19.73 16.88
CA GLN A 202 -3.03 -21.13 17.27
C GLN A 202 -2.27 -21.55 18.54
N ALA A 203 -1.59 -20.63 19.23
CA ALA A 203 -0.97 -20.89 20.54
C ALA A 203 -1.97 -20.85 21.72
N ALA A 204 -3.27 -20.66 21.47
CA ALA A 204 -4.34 -20.82 22.47
C ALA A 204 -5.04 -22.20 22.29
N PRO A 205 -5.35 -22.92 23.39
CA PRO A 205 -5.87 -24.28 23.28
C PRO A 205 -7.31 -24.24 22.77
N SER A 206 -7.52 -24.67 21.54
CA SER A 206 -8.86 -24.83 20.95
C SER A 206 -9.19 -26.30 20.78
N ALA A 207 -10.18 -26.77 21.55
CA ALA A 207 -10.85 -28.04 21.36
C ALA A 207 -11.47 -28.14 19.95
N GLY A 208 -11.48 -29.36 19.42
CA GLY A 208 -11.55 -29.63 17.99
C GLY A 208 -12.94 -29.59 17.35
N ARG A 209 -12.92 -29.54 16.01
CA ARG A 209 -13.90 -30.17 15.12
C ARG A 209 -13.31 -30.38 13.71
N PRO A 210 -13.83 -31.34 12.92
CA PRO A 210 -13.11 -31.95 11.80
C PRO A 210 -13.38 -31.32 10.42
N SER A 211 -12.40 -31.56 9.55
CA SER A 211 -12.30 -31.46 8.06
C SER A 211 -13.50 -32.04 7.28
N LYS A 212 -13.78 -31.82 5.98
CA LYS A 212 -13.06 -31.54 4.70
C LYS A 212 -14.05 -30.71 3.82
N GLU A 213 -13.70 -30.04 2.71
CA GLU A 213 -13.23 -30.60 1.44
C GLU A 213 -12.90 -29.44 0.46
N GLU A 214 -11.75 -29.52 -0.20
CA GLU A 214 -11.35 -28.68 -1.34
C GLU A 214 -11.79 -29.33 -2.65
N THR A 215 -12.12 -28.55 -3.67
CA THR A 215 -11.50 -28.72 -5.01
C THR A 215 -11.83 -27.58 -5.99
N ASN A 216 -10.78 -27.22 -6.74
CA ASN A 216 -10.72 -26.69 -8.10
C ASN A 216 -11.28 -25.29 -8.43
N LEU A 217 -10.39 -24.34 -8.75
CA LEU A 217 -10.33 -23.76 -10.10
C LEU A 217 -9.02 -22.99 -10.34
N GLU A 218 -8.08 -23.59 -11.08
CA GLU A 218 -7.06 -22.87 -11.84
C GLU A 218 -7.69 -22.41 -13.18
N ARG A 219 -7.80 -21.10 -13.40
CA ARG A 219 -7.66 -20.45 -14.72
C ARG A 219 -7.66 -18.92 -14.58
N SER A 220 -6.85 -18.29 -15.44
CA SER A 220 -6.56 -16.86 -15.63
C SER A 220 -5.69 -16.17 -14.56
N LYS A 221 -4.37 -16.35 -14.70
CA LYS A 221 -3.38 -15.35 -14.33
C LYS A 221 -2.81 -14.73 -15.61
N GLU A 222 -3.43 -13.65 -16.08
CA GLU A 222 -2.71 -12.63 -16.85
C GLU A 222 -2.50 -11.47 -15.89
N ASN A 223 -1.24 -11.16 -15.59
CA ASN A 223 -0.85 -10.08 -14.71
C ASN A 223 -1.08 -8.75 -15.45
N PHE A 224 -2.16 -8.05 -15.11
CA PHE A 224 -2.37 -6.66 -15.48
C PHE A 224 -1.97 -5.77 -14.29
N ASP A 225 -0.98 -4.90 -14.51
CA ASP A 225 -0.54 -3.88 -13.57
C ASP A 225 -1.51 -2.69 -13.67
N ASP A 226 -2.29 -2.45 -12.61
CA ASP A 226 -3.42 -1.51 -12.57
C ASP A 226 -3.01 -0.10 -12.06
N THR A 227 -1.71 0.25 -12.14
CA THR A 227 -1.17 1.49 -11.54
C THR A 227 -0.65 2.54 -12.53
N ASP A 228 -0.84 2.36 -13.84
CA ASP A 228 -0.50 3.37 -14.85
C ASP A 228 -1.45 4.57 -14.77
N ILE A 229 -1.07 5.59 -14.00
CA ILE A 229 -1.66 6.93 -14.12
C ILE A 229 -1.11 7.52 -15.44
N PRO A 230 -1.96 7.82 -16.44
CA PRO A 230 -1.48 8.46 -17.67
C PRO A 230 -0.80 9.79 -17.34
N THR A 231 0.42 9.98 -17.83
CA THR A 231 1.14 11.27 -17.72
C THR A 231 0.52 12.36 -18.60
N ASP A 232 -0.37 11.97 -19.51
CA ASP A 232 -1.15 12.85 -20.37
C ASP A 232 -2.59 12.91 -19.86
N ALA A 233 -2.92 14.00 -19.16
CA ALA A 233 -4.26 14.25 -18.61
C ALA A 233 -5.37 14.35 -19.68
N SER A 234 -5.03 14.40 -20.97
CA SER A 234 -6.01 14.35 -22.06
C SER A 234 -6.50 12.94 -22.37
N LYS A 235 -5.75 11.90 -21.98
CA LYS A 235 -6.15 10.50 -22.20
C LYS A 235 -6.93 9.98 -21.00
N ALA A 236 -8.05 9.32 -21.27
CA ALA A 236 -8.77 8.62 -20.22
C ALA A 236 -7.87 7.55 -19.57
N PRO A 237 -7.92 7.39 -18.24
CA PRO A 237 -7.23 6.29 -17.57
C PRO A 237 -7.74 4.94 -18.06
N LYS A 238 -7.01 3.86 -17.77
CA LYS A 238 -7.51 2.51 -18.08
C LYS A 238 -8.80 2.25 -17.30
N ILE A 239 -9.76 1.55 -17.92
CA ILE A 239 -10.93 1.04 -17.20
C ILE A 239 -10.42 0.03 -16.17
N PRO A 240 -10.85 0.10 -14.89
CA PRO A 240 -10.45 -0.87 -13.88
C PRO A 240 -10.58 -2.32 -14.33
N ALA A 241 -9.57 -3.15 -14.03
CA ALA A 241 -9.49 -4.50 -14.56
C ALA A 241 -10.74 -5.36 -14.23
N TYR A 242 -11.35 -5.17 -13.06
CA TYR A 242 -12.56 -5.90 -12.65
C TYR A 242 -13.84 -5.47 -13.41
N ARG A 243 -13.77 -4.45 -14.28
CA ARG A 243 -14.91 -3.86 -15.01
C ARG A 243 -14.70 -3.68 -16.51
N HIS A 244 -13.52 -3.98 -17.05
CA HIS A 244 -13.19 -3.75 -18.47
C HIS A 244 -14.14 -4.44 -19.46
N TRP A 245 -14.80 -5.54 -19.07
CA TRP A 245 -15.77 -6.25 -19.93
C TRP A 245 -17.19 -5.68 -19.85
N VAL A 246 -17.49 -4.77 -18.92
CA VAL A 246 -18.84 -4.19 -18.73
C VAL A 246 -18.90 -2.77 -19.28
N VAL A 247 -17.89 -1.95 -18.97
CA VAL A 247 -17.88 -0.52 -19.34
C VAL A 247 -17.41 -0.41 -20.79
N GLN A 248 -18.21 0.24 -21.63
CA GLN A 248 -17.79 0.51 -23.01
C GLN A 248 -16.72 1.62 -23.03
N THR A 249 -15.66 1.42 -23.83
CA THR A 249 -14.58 2.41 -23.97
C THR A 249 -15.08 3.80 -24.34
N LYS A 250 -16.06 3.90 -25.24
CA LYS A 250 -16.64 5.18 -25.66
C LYS A 250 -17.32 5.92 -24.50
N ASP A 251 -18.09 5.21 -23.67
CA ASP A 251 -18.77 5.82 -22.53
C ASP A 251 -17.77 6.26 -21.47
N TRP A 252 -16.70 5.47 -21.28
CA TRP A 252 -15.61 5.79 -20.38
C TRP A 252 -14.84 7.05 -20.79
N GLU A 253 -14.48 7.15 -22.08
CA GLU A 253 -13.80 8.32 -22.64
C GLU A 253 -14.68 9.56 -22.56
N GLN A 254 -15.97 9.45 -22.89
CA GLN A 254 -16.91 10.55 -22.76
C GLN A 254 -17.05 11.01 -21.30
N TRP A 255 -17.16 10.06 -20.36
CA TRP A 255 -17.26 10.36 -18.94
C TRP A 255 -16.00 11.07 -18.40
N HIS A 256 -14.83 10.57 -18.77
CA HIS A 256 -13.55 11.20 -18.44
C HIS A 256 -13.49 12.63 -18.97
N GLU A 257 -13.87 12.86 -20.22
CA GLU A 257 -13.88 14.19 -20.82
C GLU A 257 -14.83 15.14 -20.09
N THR A 258 -16.02 14.67 -19.69
CA THR A 258 -16.95 15.46 -18.88
C THR A 258 -16.35 15.84 -17.54
N ILE A 259 -15.69 14.92 -16.84
CA ILE A 259 -15.03 15.23 -15.56
C ILE A 259 -13.89 16.23 -15.76
N ARG A 260 -13.02 15.99 -16.75
CA ARG A 260 -11.86 16.83 -17.07
C ARG A 260 -12.26 18.26 -17.40
N THR A 261 -13.27 18.45 -18.23
CA THR A 261 -13.74 19.79 -18.66
C THR A 261 -14.44 20.57 -17.55
N LYS A 262 -14.93 19.90 -16.50
CA LYS A 262 -15.56 20.56 -15.35
C LYS A 262 -14.57 21.03 -14.29
N GLY A 263 -13.29 20.66 -14.40
CA GLY A 263 -12.24 21.13 -13.50
C GLY A 263 -12.46 20.70 -12.05
N LEU A 264 -12.92 19.46 -11.84
CA LEU A 264 -13.11 18.91 -10.51
C LEU A 264 -11.76 18.73 -9.79
N GLY A 265 -11.77 18.76 -8.46
CA GLY A 265 -10.58 18.39 -7.69
C GLY A 265 -10.25 16.90 -7.84
N ALA A 266 -9.05 16.52 -7.41
CA ALA A 266 -8.53 15.17 -7.61
C ALA A 266 -9.37 14.10 -6.87
N GLY A 267 -9.89 14.41 -5.67
CA GLY A 267 -10.70 13.49 -4.88
C GLY A 267 -12.05 13.21 -5.53
N GLN A 268 -12.73 14.26 -6.01
CA GLN A 268 -13.95 14.11 -6.79
C GLN A 268 -13.72 13.37 -8.12
N THR A 269 -12.67 13.74 -8.84
CA THR A 269 -12.31 13.10 -10.12
C THR A 269 -12.16 11.59 -9.95
N GLU A 270 -11.33 11.15 -9.00
CA GLU A 270 -11.08 9.74 -8.75
C GLU A 270 -12.37 9.05 -8.26
N ALA A 271 -13.09 9.64 -7.31
CA ALA A 271 -14.32 9.05 -6.79
C ALA A 271 -15.38 8.83 -7.89
N TYR A 272 -15.63 9.82 -8.73
CA TYR A 272 -16.66 9.74 -9.77
C TYR A 272 -16.27 8.82 -10.92
N MET A 273 -14.98 8.78 -11.28
CA MET A 273 -14.46 7.82 -12.26
C MET A 273 -14.62 6.38 -11.75
N GLN A 274 -14.18 6.12 -10.51
CA GLN A 274 -14.23 4.78 -9.93
C GLN A 274 -15.68 4.30 -9.71
N ILE A 275 -16.60 5.17 -9.26
CA ILE A 275 -18.02 4.82 -9.13
C ILE A 275 -18.65 4.52 -10.49
N PHE A 276 -18.40 5.35 -11.51
CA PHE A 276 -18.92 5.10 -12.85
C PHE A 276 -18.47 3.75 -13.41
N ALA A 277 -17.19 3.41 -13.26
CA ALA A 277 -16.70 2.09 -13.62
C ALA A 277 -17.35 0.97 -12.78
N ALA A 278 -17.42 1.17 -11.45
CA ALA A 278 -17.95 0.19 -10.52
C ALA A 278 -19.43 -0.14 -10.76
N GLU A 279 -20.20 0.82 -11.28
CA GLU A 279 -21.61 0.68 -11.64
C GLU A 279 -21.81 0.23 -13.10
N GLY A 280 -20.73 -0.04 -13.84
CA GLY A 280 -20.77 -0.59 -15.19
C GLY A 280 -21.05 0.43 -16.30
N GLY A 281 -20.87 1.72 -16.03
CA GLY A 281 -21.07 2.80 -17.00
C GLY A 281 -22.52 2.96 -17.45
N ILE A 282 -22.73 3.27 -18.74
CA ILE A 282 -24.05 3.48 -19.33
C ILE A 282 -24.59 2.13 -19.83
N GLN A 283 -25.12 1.32 -18.92
CA GLN A 283 -25.82 0.08 -19.31
C GLN A 283 -27.12 0.40 -20.07
N HIS A 284 -27.41 -0.39 -21.11
CA HIS A 284 -28.54 -0.12 -22.02
C HIS A 284 -29.83 -0.88 -21.65
N ASP A 285 -29.78 -1.79 -20.68
CA ASP A 285 -30.84 -2.73 -20.31
C ASP A 285 -31.17 -2.66 -18.81
N GLY A 286 -31.72 -1.53 -18.36
CA GLY A 286 -32.18 -1.40 -16.97
C GLY A 286 -32.85 -0.07 -16.65
N SER A 287 -33.48 -0.03 -15.48
CA SER A 287 -34.02 1.21 -14.88
C SER A 287 -32.95 2.04 -14.15
N THR A 288 -31.72 1.54 -14.09
CA THR A 288 -30.56 2.17 -13.46
C THR A 288 -29.50 2.42 -14.53
N THR A 289 -28.85 3.59 -14.52
CA THR A 289 -27.76 3.93 -15.45
C THR A 289 -26.65 4.60 -14.68
N ALA A 290 -25.41 4.12 -14.82
CA ALA A 290 -24.27 4.58 -14.00
C ALA A 290 -24.60 4.57 -12.49
N GLY A 291 -25.32 3.54 -12.02
CA GLY A 291 -25.75 3.42 -10.62
C GLY A 291 -26.85 4.43 -10.18
N ILE A 292 -27.25 5.37 -11.04
CA ILE A 292 -28.30 6.34 -10.76
C ILE A 292 -29.65 5.67 -11.00
N MET A 293 -30.46 5.62 -9.96
CA MET A 293 -31.84 5.12 -9.99
C MET A 293 -32.83 6.27 -10.16
N GLN A 294 -34.05 5.98 -10.65
CA GLN A 294 -35.12 7.00 -10.74
C GLN A 294 -35.36 7.71 -9.39
N LYS A 295 -35.36 6.96 -8.29
CA LYS A 295 -35.50 7.51 -6.93
C LYS A 295 -34.42 8.53 -6.55
N THR A 296 -33.23 8.47 -7.15
CA THR A 296 -32.16 9.45 -6.92
C THR A 296 -32.50 10.75 -7.63
N LEU A 297 -33.04 10.68 -8.85
CA LEU A 297 -33.51 11.86 -9.59
C LEU A 297 -34.76 12.49 -8.97
N ASP A 298 -35.65 11.67 -8.41
CA ASP A 298 -36.88 12.14 -7.76
C ASP A 298 -36.61 12.85 -6.42
N ARG A 299 -35.42 12.67 -5.85
CA ARG A 299 -34.95 13.37 -4.65
C ARG A 299 -34.30 14.72 -4.93
N LEU A 300 -33.99 15.02 -6.19
CA LEU A 300 -33.46 16.33 -6.55
C LEU A 300 -34.54 17.39 -6.28
N GLU A 301 -34.20 18.40 -5.50
CA GLU A 301 -35.08 19.55 -5.30
C GLU A 301 -35.40 20.22 -6.66
N PRO A 302 -36.58 20.83 -6.84
CA PRO A 302 -36.96 21.46 -8.10
C PRO A 302 -35.91 22.45 -8.65
N GLU A 303 -35.27 23.18 -7.74
CA GLU A 303 -34.23 24.17 -7.98
C GLU A 303 -32.96 23.50 -8.51
N ASP A 304 -32.57 22.36 -7.95
CA ASP A 304 -31.46 21.55 -8.42
C ASP A 304 -31.77 20.98 -9.81
N ARG A 305 -32.97 20.42 -10.02
CA ARG A 305 -33.37 19.92 -11.35
C ARG A 305 -33.32 21.03 -12.40
N LYS A 306 -33.76 22.23 -12.05
CA LYS A 306 -33.69 23.42 -12.92
C LYS A 306 -32.25 23.84 -13.18
N ALA A 307 -31.40 23.94 -12.15
CA ALA A 307 -29.99 24.29 -12.29
C ALA A 307 -29.23 23.30 -13.18
N LEU A 308 -29.65 22.03 -13.17
CA LEU A 308 -29.07 20.95 -13.94
C LEU A 308 -29.74 20.74 -15.31
N ASN A 309 -30.74 21.56 -15.66
CA ASN A 309 -31.55 21.41 -16.86
C ASN A 309 -32.11 19.99 -17.03
N ILE A 310 -32.52 19.33 -15.95
CA ILE A 310 -33.11 17.98 -15.97
C ILE A 310 -34.64 18.13 -15.99
N PRO A 311 -35.32 17.89 -17.12
CA PRO A 311 -36.78 17.95 -17.17
C PRO A 311 -37.47 17.06 -16.14
N ALA A 312 -38.69 17.44 -15.76
CA ALA A 312 -39.56 16.56 -15.01
C ALA A 312 -39.83 15.28 -15.83
N GLY A 313 -39.81 14.12 -15.18
CA GLY A 313 -39.99 12.82 -15.84
C GLY A 313 -38.76 12.29 -16.59
N THR A 314 -37.63 12.98 -16.59
CA THR A 314 -36.37 12.43 -17.13
C THR A 314 -35.96 11.19 -16.35
N THR A 315 -35.66 10.13 -17.09
CA THR A 315 -35.16 8.85 -16.57
C THR A 315 -33.63 8.82 -16.52
N PRO A 316 -32.99 7.98 -15.67
CA PRO A 316 -31.53 7.89 -15.59
C PRO A 316 -30.83 7.66 -16.94
N ARG A 317 -31.48 6.92 -17.84
CA ARG A 317 -30.95 6.65 -19.19
C ARG A 317 -30.89 7.90 -20.07
N GLN A 318 -31.79 8.85 -19.85
CA GLN A 318 -31.90 10.08 -20.64
C GLN A 318 -30.94 11.19 -20.17
N LEU A 319 -30.25 10.99 -19.04
CA LEU A 319 -29.31 12.00 -18.54
C LEU A 319 -28.16 12.21 -19.53
N THR A 320 -27.73 13.46 -19.70
CA THR A 320 -26.43 13.75 -20.32
C THR A 320 -25.30 13.42 -19.35
N PRO A 321 -24.04 13.29 -19.81
CA PRO A 321 -22.90 13.15 -18.91
C PRO A 321 -22.85 14.23 -17.81
N GLU A 322 -23.12 15.50 -18.15
CA GLU A 322 -23.10 16.60 -17.19
C GLU A 322 -24.20 16.45 -16.14
N GLN A 323 -25.38 15.99 -16.54
CA GLN A 323 -26.49 15.73 -15.62
C GLN A 323 -26.20 14.54 -14.70
N ARG A 324 -25.50 13.50 -15.19
CA ARG A 324 -25.03 12.38 -14.35
C ARG A 324 -24.01 12.85 -13.31
N LEU A 325 -23.03 13.65 -13.73
CA LEU A 325 -22.05 14.23 -12.82
C LEU A 325 -22.72 15.07 -11.72
N ALA A 326 -23.70 15.86 -12.09
CA ALA A 326 -24.45 16.63 -11.13
C ALA A 326 -25.28 15.77 -10.17
N ALA A 327 -25.86 14.67 -10.64
CA ALA A 327 -26.55 13.72 -9.79
C ALA A 327 -25.60 13.05 -8.77
N TYR A 328 -24.36 12.72 -9.17
CA TYR A 328 -23.33 12.25 -8.22
C TYR A 328 -22.98 13.33 -7.19
N LYS A 329 -22.73 14.56 -7.64
CA LYS A 329 -22.44 15.69 -6.75
C LYS A 329 -23.55 15.88 -5.72
N ASN A 330 -24.81 15.96 -6.18
CA ASN A 330 -25.95 16.13 -5.30
C ASN A 330 -26.11 14.95 -4.32
N PHE A 331 -25.92 13.71 -4.78
CA PHE A 331 -25.94 12.54 -3.90
C PHE A 331 -24.93 12.65 -2.76
N PHE A 332 -23.68 13.06 -3.04
CA PHE A 332 -22.67 13.21 -2.00
C PHE A 332 -22.90 14.45 -1.13
N ASP A 333 -23.40 15.54 -1.70
CA ASP A 333 -23.76 16.74 -0.94
C ASP A 333 -24.93 16.47 0.03
N ASP A 334 -25.90 15.65 -0.37
CA ASP A 334 -26.90 15.13 0.55
C ASP A 334 -26.21 14.24 1.59
N ILE A 335 -25.53 13.17 1.17
CA ILE A 335 -25.06 12.13 2.10
C ILE A 335 -24.03 12.60 3.12
N ILE A 336 -23.12 13.48 2.72
CA ILE A 336 -22.03 13.98 3.53
C ILE A 336 -22.35 15.44 3.88
N GLU A 337 -22.83 15.63 5.11
CA GLU A 337 -23.08 16.94 5.68
C GLU A 337 -22.08 17.20 6.81
N ILE A 338 -21.17 18.15 6.61
CA ILE A 338 -20.20 18.57 7.62
C ILE A 338 -20.62 19.94 8.16
N ASP A 339 -21.01 19.98 9.43
CA ASP A 339 -21.40 21.18 10.18
C ASP A 339 -22.50 22.03 9.48
N GLY A 340 -23.38 21.41 8.68
CA GLY A 340 -24.49 22.06 7.97
C GLY A 340 -24.07 23.08 6.90
N LYS A 341 -22.79 23.08 6.49
CA LYS A 341 -22.22 24.12 5.61
C LYS A 341 -21.37 23.58 4.48
N GLN A 342 -20.82 22.38 4.61
CA GLN A 342 -19.89 21.79 3.64
C GLN A 342 -20.47 20.47 3.11
N GLY A 343 -20.69 20.42 1.79
CA GLY A 343 -21.21 19.23 1.10
C GLY A 343 -20.14 18.21 0.73
N GLY A 344 -20.57 17.00 0.37
CA GLY A 344 -19.71 15.89 -0.01
C GLY A 344 -18.74 16.15 -1.16
N ALA A 345 -19.06 17.00 -2.14
CA ALA A 345 -18.08 17.36 -3.17
C ALA A 345 -16.82 18.02 -2.58
N TRP A 346 -17.02 18.96 -1.65
CA TRP A 346 -15.92 19.59 -0.92
C TRP A 346 -15.21 18.59 0.00
N ALA A 347 -15.98 17.69 0.65
CA ALA A 347 -15.41 16.67 1.50
C ALA A 347 -14.46 15.75 0.73
N LEU A 348 -14.88 15.24 -0.44
CA LEU A 348 -14.06 14.34 -1.26
C LEU A 348 -12.70 14.95 -1.64
N ASP A 349 -12.67 16.23 -2.04
CA ASP A 349 -11.42 16.89 -2.40
C ASP A 349 -10.51 17.21 -1.22
N THR A 350 -11.07 17.37 -0.02
CA THR A 350 -10.28 17.73 1.17
C THR A 350 -9.70 16.55 1.92
N ILE A 351 -10.03 15.31 1.55
CA ILE A 351 -9.44 14.08 2.10
C ILE A 351 -7.91 14.07 1.88
N GLY A 352 -7.43 14.61 0.75
CA GLY A 352 -6.01 14.74 0.44
C GLY A 352 -5.37 13.51 -0.21
N ASP A 353 -6.11 12.40 -0.29
CA ASP A 353 -5.72 11.20 -1.04
C ASP A 353 -6.90 10.79 -1.96
N PRO A 354 -6.74 10.86 -3.30
CA PRO A 354 -7.84 10.59 -4.24
C PRO A 354 -8.40 9.17 -4.16
N GLN A 355 -7.53 8.18 -3.93
CA GLN A 355 -7.92 6.78 -3.81
C GLN A 355 -8.77 6.55 -2.55
N ALA A 356 -8.36 7.14 -1.42
CA ALA A 356 -9.15 7.09 -0.20
C ALA A 356 -10.46 7.87 -0.32
N ALA A 357 -10.51 8.96 -1.09
CA ALA A 357 -11.76 9.63 -1.43
C ALA A 357 -12.70 8.71 -2.21
N ALA A 358 -12.17 7.97 -3.19
CA ALA A 358 -12.94 7.01 -3.97
C ALA A 358 -13.43 5.82 -3.13
N ALA A 359 -12.63 5.29 -2.21
CA ALA A 359 -13.07 4.23 -1.30
C ALA A 359 -14.20 4.67 -0.35
N LEU A 360 -14.11 5.89 0.20
CA LEU A 360 -15.18 6.49 1.00
C LEU A 360 -16.45 6.67 0.17
N ALA A 361 -16.31 7.23 -1.03
CA ALA A 361 -17.41 7.49 -1.95
C ALA A 361 -18.10 6.18 -2.35
N ASP A 362 -17.34 5.14 -2.69
CA ASP A 362 -17.87 3.85 -3.10
C ASP A 362 -18.60 3.13 -1.96
N ALA A 363 -18.08 3.19 -0.73
CA ALA A 363 -18.75 2.63 0.45
C ALA A 363 -20.12 3.31 0.68
N LEU A 364 -20.17 4.64 0.63
CA LEU A 364 -21.41 5.41 0.80
C LEU A 364 -22.40 5.20 -0.35
N PHE A 365 -21.90 5.19 -1.59
CA PHE A 365 -22.74 5.01 -2.78
C PHE A 365 -23.33 3.61 -2.85
N ARG A 366 -22.51 2.58 -2.60
CA ARG A 366 -22.91 1.19 -2.77
C ARG A 366 -23.79 0.65 -1.63
N GLU A 367 -23.49 1.03 -0.39
CA GLU A 367 -24.19 0.54 0.79
C GLU A 367 -25.27 1.52 1.29
N GLY A 368 -25.32 2.73 0.71
CA GLY A 368 -26.19 3.82 1.15
C GLY A 368 -25.70 4.51 2.42
N ARG A 369 -26.29 5.67 2.76
CA ARG A 369 -25.87 6.50 3.90
C ARG A 369 -25.70 5.70 5.20
N PRO A 370 -26.72 4.94 5.69
CA PRO A 370 -26.60 4.38 7.04
C PRO A 370 -25.53 3.29 7.13
N GLU A 371 -25.55 2.30 6.23
CA GLU A 371 -24.63 1.17 6.35
C GLU A 371 -23.22 1.53 5.85
N GLY A 372 -23.10 2.30 4.77
CA GLY A 372 -21.81 2.79 4.29
C GLY A 372 -21.08 3.62 5.35
N THR A 373 -21.81 4.49 6.06
CA THR A 373 -21.24 5.28 7.16
C THR A 373 -20.80 4.40 8.33
N LYS A 374 -21.61 3.41 8.73
CA LYS A 374 -21.23 2.49 9.81
C LYS A 374 -19.99 1.68 9.45
N ILE A 375 -19.84 1.26 8.19
CA ILE A 375 -18.64 0.58 7.71
C ILE A 375 -17.42 1.48 7.88
N ILE A 376 -17.50 2.74 7.46
CA ILE A 376 -16.41 3.72 7.61
C ILE A 376 -16.08 3.97 9.08
N GLN A 377 -17.08 4.24 9.92
CA GLN A 377 -16.88 4.48 11.36
C GLN A 377 -16.26 3.28 12.08
N ARG A 378 -16.71 2.06 11.76
CA ARG A 378 -16.10 0.82 12.29
C ARG A 378 -14.67 0.64 11.79
N ALA A 379 -14.39 0.95 10.53
CA ALA A 379 -13.05 0.87 9.97
C ALA A 379 -12.08 1.83 10.67
N ILE A 380 -12.51 3.07 10.92
CA ILE A 380 -11.77 4.04 11.74
C ILE A 380 -11.52 3.48 13.13
N ASN A 381 -12.56 2.98 13.81
CA ASN A 381 -12.46 2.47 15.18
C ASN A 381 -11.63 1.19 15.33
N LYS A 382 -11.39 0.43 14.25
CA LYS A 382 -10.44 -0.69 14.29
C LYS A 382 -8.98 -0.22 14.39
N ILE A 383 -8.69 1.00 13.96
CA ILE A 383 -7.34 1.60 13.99
C ILE A 383 -7.21 2.53 15.19
N LEU A 384 -8.25 3.33 15.45
CA LEU A 384 -8.34 4.28 16.57
C LEU A 384 -9.56 3.93 17.46
N PRO A 385 -9.43 2.98 18.40
CA PRO A 385 -10.55 2.49 19.20
C PRO A 385 -11.33 3.62 19.90
N GLY A 386 -12.63 3.71 19.61
CA GLY A 386 -13.55 4.68 20.23
C GLY A 386 -13.41 6.11 19.72
N GLN A 387 -12.59 6.37 18.70
CA GLN A 387 -12.37 7.71 18.15
C GLN A 387 -13.64 8.34 17.60
N VAL A 388 -14.52 7.53 17.00
CA VAL A 388 -15.78 8.01 16.41
C VAL A 388 -16.96 7.16 16.87
N LYS A 389 -18.13 7.79 17.05
CA LYS A 389 -19.36 7.05 17.35
C LYS A 389 -19.84 6.30 16.11
N VAL A 390 -20.31 5.05 16.28
CA VAL A 390 -20.92 4.27 15.19
C VAL A 390 -22.42 4.54 15.16
N ASP A 391 -22.82 5.67 14.58
CA ASP A 391 -24.19 6.18 14.59
C ASP A 391 -24.83 6.34 13.21
N ALA A 392 -24.13 5.89 12.16
CA ALA A 392 -24.62 5.97 10.78
C ALA A 392 -24.73 7.42 10.23
N HIS A 393 -24.15 8.40 10.92
CA HIS A 393 -24.11 9.79 10.49
C HIS A 393 -22.66 10.24 10.25
N PRO A 394 -22.24 10.52 9.00
CA PRO A 394 -20.85 10.82 8.67
C PRO A 394 -20.53 12.29 8.98
N GLY A 395 -20.63 12.66 10.25
CA GLY A 395 -20.41 14.02 10.72
C GLY A 395 -18.92 14.39 10.79
N LYS A 396 -18.67 15.59 11.33
CA LYS A 396 -17.33 16.19 11.46
C LYS A 396 -16.27 15.25 12.02
N ASP A 397 -16.59 14.53 13.09
CA ASP A 397 -15.62 13.64 13.76
C ASP A 397 -15.24 12.44 12.90
N THR A 398 -16.23 11.85 12.20
CA THR A 398 -15.99 10.76 11.24
C THR A 398 -15.08 11.23 10.13
N PHE A 399 -15.36 12.40 9.55
CA PHE A 399 -14.58 12.95 8.46
C PHE A 399 -13.17 13.38 8.89
N ALA A 400 -13.03 14.03 10.06
CA ALA A 400 -11.75 14.44 10.60
C ALA A 400 -10.85 13.22 10.90
N ALA A 401 -11.40 12.17 11.51
CA ALA A 401 -10.66 10.94 11.77
C ALA A 401 -10.26 10.23 10.48
N TYR A 402 -11.18 10.14 9.50
CA TYR A 402 -10.88 9.59 8.18
C TYR A 402 -9.71 10.34 7.52
N LYS A 403 -9.80 11.67 7.46
CA LYS A 403 -8.76 12.54 6.90
C LYS A 403 -7.42 12.42 7.64
N SER A 404 -7.45 12.22 8.95
CA SER A 404 -6.22 12.01 9.72
C SER A 404 -5.53 10.71 9.34
N LEU A 405 -6.28 9.62 9.21
CA LEU A 405 -5.76 8.29 8.88
C LEU A 405 -5.23 8.21 7.44
N VAL A 406 -5.83 8.91 6.48
CA VAL A 406 -5.36 8.83 5.07
C VAL A 406 -4.03 9.56 4.82
N ARG A 407 -3.62 10.46 5.72
CA ARG A 407 -2.37 11.24 5.58
C ARG A 407 -1.14 10.37 5.77
N ASP A 408 -1.25 9.32 6.57
CA ASP A 408 -0.18 8.37 6.79
C ASP A 408 -0.43 7.11 5.92
N PRO A 409 0.51 6.71 5.03
CA PRO A 409 0.31 5.57 4.14
C PRO A 409 0.01 4.25 4.87
N GLY A 410 0.55 4.03 6.07
CA GLY A 410 0.35 2.81 6.85
C GLY A 410 -1.10 2.69 7.35
N THR A 411 -1.55 3.71 8.09
CA THR A 411 -2.93 3.79 8.58
C THR A 411 -3.95 3.95 7.45
N ARG A 412 -3.59 4.62 6.34
CA ARG A 412 -4.39 4.63 5.11
C ARG A 412 -4.63 3.22 4.60
N ARG A 413 -3.57 2.42 4.41
CA ARG A 413 -3.71 1.03 3.94
C ARG A 413 -4.65 0.23 4.84
N TRP A 414 -4.46 0.29 6.16
CA TRP A 414 -5.33 -0.37 7.12
C TRP A 414 -6.77 0.13 7.05
N LEU A 415 -6.98 1.43 6.84
CA LEU A 415 -8.31 2.01 6.72
C LEU A 415 -9.03 1.46 5.48
N LEU A 416 -8.39 1.49 4.31
CA LEU A 416 -8.94 0.98 3.06
C LEU A 416 -9.23 -0.52 3.15
N ASP A 417 -8.32 -1.28 3.78
CA ASP A 417 -8.50 -2.71 4.03
C ASP A 417 -9.73 -2.99 4.90
N ASN A 418 -9.88 -2.25 6.00
CA ASN A 418 -11.00 -2.40 6.90
C ASN A 418 -12.35 -1.98 6.27
N ILE A 419 -12.34 -1.00 5.36
CA ILE A 419 -13.52 -0.62 4.57
C ILE A 419 -13.90 -1.75 3.62
N ALA A 420 -12.94 -2.30 2.87
CA ALA A 420 -13.17 -3.42 1.95
C ALA A 420 -13.72 -4.66 2.68
N ASP A 421 -13.15 -4.99 3.85
CA ASP A 421 -13.62 -6.09 4.70
C ASP A 421 -15.05 -5.83 5.20
N GLY A 422 -15.33 -4.61 5.68
CA GLY A 422 -16.66 -4.23 6.16
C GLY A 422 -17.73 -4.33 5.08
N ARG A 423 -17.40 -3.94 3.85
CA ARG A 423 -18.30 -4.08 2.69
C ARG A 423 -18.52 -5.51 2.26
N THR A 424 -17.48 -6.33 2.30
CA THR A 424 -17.63 -7.77 2.01
C THR A 424 -18.53 -8.42 3.06
N ALA A 425 -18.39 -8.02 4.33
CA ALA A 425 -19.18 -8.54 5.43
C ALA A 425 -20.65 -8.05 5.43
N SER A 426 -20.97 -6.88 4.86
CA SER A 426 -22.35 -6.38 4.78
C SER A 426 -23.21 -7.12 3.75
N ARG A 427 -22.61 -7.92 2.86
CA ARG A 427 -23.31 -8.62 1.76
C ARG A 427 -23.02 -10.13 1.67
N PRO A 428 -23.17 -10.90 2.77
CA PRO A 428 -22.77 -12.31 2.79
C PRO A 428 -23.58 -13.20 1.84
N SER A 429 -24.81 -12.78 1.49
CA SER A 429 -25.75 -13.52 0.65
C SER A 429 -25.99 -12.86 -0.72
N SER A 430 -25.08 -12.00 -1.18
CA SER A 430 -25.20 -11.39 -2.51
C SER A 430 -25.19 -12.45 -3.60
N ALA A 431 -26.15 -12.40 -4.53
CA ALA A 431 -26.16 -13.26 -5.72
C ALA A 431 -24.91 -13.07 -6.59
N ASN A 432 -24.24 -11.91 -6.47
CA ASN A 432 -22.96 -11.61 -7.13
C ASN A 432 -21.82 -11.46 -6.11
N LEU A 433 -21.72 -12.36 -5.12
CA LEU A 433 -20.71 -12.26 -4.05
C LEU A 433 -19.27 -12.14 -4.59
N LYS A 434 -18.93 -12.87 -5.67
CA LYS A 434 -17.60 -12.80 -6.30
C LYS A 434 -17.33 -11.40 -6.86
N GLY A 435 -18.29 -10.81 -7.56
CA GLY A 435 -18.16 -9.45 -8.10
C GLY A 435 -18.11 -8.39 -7.02
N GLU A 436 -18.87 -8.54 -5.93
CA GLU A 436 -18.79 -7.62 -4.79
C GLU A 436 -17.44 -7.69 -4.07
N LYS A 437 -16.88 -8.89 -3.89
CA LYS A 437 -15.52 -9.05 -3.34
C LYS A 437 -14.46 -8.42 -4.24
N ALA A 438 -14.52 -8.67 -5.55
CA ALA A 438 -13.61 -8.06 -6.51
C ALA A 438 -13.69 -6.53 -6.51
N ARG A 439 -14.91 -5.96 -6.42
CA ARG A 439 -15.10 -4.52 -6.24
C ARG A 439 -14.49 -4.05 -4.92
N ALA A 440 -14.82 -4.67 -3.80
CA ALA A 440 -14.29 -4.27 -2.49
C ALA A 440 -12.75 -4.31 -2.46
N ASP A 441 -12.15 -5.35 -3.05
CA ASP A 441 -10.69 -5.51 -3.13
C ASP A 441 -10.03 -4.48 -4.05
N HIS A 442 -10.68 -4.08 -5.16
CA HIS A 442 -10.20 -3.00 -6.03
C HIS A 442 -9.99 -1.69 -5.25
N PHE A 443 -10.94 -1.33 -4.39
CA PHE A 443 -10.87 -0.12 -3.57
C PHE A 443 -9.87 -0.20 -2.40
N ARG A 444 -9.09 -1.28 -2.29
CA ARG A 444 -7.89 -1.31 -1.44
C ARG A 444 -6.69 -0.59 -2.07
N PHE A 445 -6.69 -0.44 -3.41
CA PHE A 445 -5.63 0.20 -4.20
C PHE A 445 -4.22 -0.33 -3.87
N ARG A 446 -4.04 -1.66 -4.02
CA ARG A 446 -2.82 -2.38 -3.66
C ARG A 446 -1.95 -2.74 -4.85
#